data_AF-A0A2A4JZZ2-F1
#
_entry.id   AF-A0A2A4JZZ2-F1
#
_cell.length_a   1.000
_cell.length_b   1.000
_cell.length_c   1.000
_cell.angle_alpha   90.00
_cell.angle_beta   90.00
_cell.angle_gamma   90.00
#
_symmetry.space_group_name_H-M   'P 1'
#
loop_
_entity.id
_entity.type
_entity.pdbx_description
1 polymer ?
#
loop_
_entity_poly.entity_id
_entity_poly.type
_entity_poly.pdbx_seq_one_letter_code
_entity_poly.pdbx_strand_id
1 'polypeptide(L)'
;LWLTGDFLHNFSKIKNQPQLLSSPPPLKIIYPSLENVRQSHDNLLGGGCLPYAADCHAKQPWLNDFLYQWRAGHSGRSRAMPHIKSYTRASSDRAALYLLTSANVSKAAWGQLNKGNGALRIMSYEAGVLFLPQFVIKEDFFPLQPGAKNRLIIPYDLPPVKYTPEMSAWVSDYLR
;
A
#
# COMPACT_ATOMS: atom_id res chain seq x y z
N LEU A 1 -8.76 -11.61 10.62
CA LEU A 1 -9.43 -10.58 9.78
C LEU A 1 -8.85 -10.65 8.37
N TRP A 2 -9.63 -10.33 7.33
CA TRP A 2 -9.22 -10.43 5.92
C TRP A 2 -7.87 -9.74 5.60
N LEU A 3 -7.58 -8.58 6.20
CA LEU A 3 -6.37 -7.80 5.91
C LEU A 3 -5.06 -8.54 6.27
N THR A 4 -4.94 -9.04 7.50
CA THR A 4 -3.74 -9.77 7.95
C THR A 4 -3.83 -11.27 7.70
N GLY A 5 -5.04 -11.81 7.55
CA GLY A 5 -5.31 -13.22 7.29
C GLY A 5 -5.13 -13.60 5.83
N ASP A 6 -6.01 -13.15 4.94
CA ASP A 6 -5.99 -13.56 3.53
C ASP A 6 -5.07 -12.65 2.71
N PHE A 7 -5.24 -11.34 2.84
CA PHE A 7 -4.57 -10.35 2.01
C PHE A 7 -3.05 -10.34 2.24
N LEU A 8 -2.59 -10.03 3.46
CA LEU A 8 -1.16 -10.02 3.79
C LEU A 8 -0.49 -11.38 3.57
N HIS A 9 -1.18 -12.49 3.90
CA HIS A 9 -0.63 -13.83 3.71
C HIS A 9 -0.23 -14.07 2.24
N ASN A 10 -1.08 -13.69 1.29
CA ASN A 10 -0.75 -13.86 -0.13
C ASN A 10 0.40 -12.95 -0.59
N PHE A 11 0.55 -11.75 -0.04
CA PHE A 11 1.71 -10.87 -0.31
C PHE A 11 3.01 -11.34 0.36
N SER A 12 2.92 -12.23 1.35
CA SER A 12 4.09 -12.75 2.09
C SER A 12 4.66 -14.05 1.52
N LYS A 13 3.98 -14.68 0.56
CA LYS A 13 4.39 -15.95 -0.04
C LYS A 13 5.73 -15.81 -0.75
N ILE A 14 6.64 -16.73 -0.45
CA ILE A 14 7.92 -16.92 -1.14
C ILE A 14 7.99 -18.34 -1.70
N LYS A 15 8.74 -18.51 -2.80
CA LYS A 15 8.97 -19.84 -3.37
C LYS A 15 9.67 -20.72 -2.34
N ASN A 16 9.22 -21.96 -2.19
CA ASN A 16 9.81 -22.96 -1.28
C ASN A 16 9.85 -22.52 0.20
N GLN A 17 8.85 -21.76 0.67
CA GLN A 17 8.77 -21.34 2.07
C GLN A 17 8.77 -22.58 2.99
N PRO A 18 9.76 -22.76 3.88
CA PRO A 18 9.70 -23.82 4.88
C PRO A 18 8.45 -23.62 5.76
N GLN A 19 7.76 -24.69 6.12
CA GLN A 19 6.57 -24.66 7.00
C GLN A 19 6.85 -24.17 8.44
N LEU A 20 8.05 -23.65 8.71
CA LEU A 20 8.37 -23.01 9.99
C LEU A 20 7.46 -21.81 10.21
N LEU A 21 6.95 -21.68 11.45
CA LEU A 21 6.11 -20.61 11.96
C LEU A 21 6.87 -19.27 11.95
N SER A 22 7.19 -18.73 10.78
CA SER A 22 7.66 -17.35 10.67
C SER A 22 6.49 -16.43 10.98
N SER A 23 6.67 -15.49 11.90
CA SER A 23 5.71 -14.42 12.12
C SER A 23 5.47 -13.68 10.79
N PRO A 24 4.22 -13.30 10.49
CA PRO A 24 3.93 -12.54 9.28
C PRO A 24 4.72 -11.24 9.30
N PRO A 25 5.27 -10.80 8.15
CA PRO A 25 6.02 -9.55 8.09
C PRO A 25 5.10 -8.36 8.45
N PRO A 26 5.67 -7.27 8.99
CA PRO A 26 4.88 -6.09 9.32
C PRO A 26 4.21 -5.52 8.06
N LEU A 27 2.89 -5.31 8.13
CA LEU A 27 2.14 -4.62 7.09
C LEU A 27 2.21 -3.10 7.32
N LYS A 28 2.54 -2.37 6.26
CA LYS A 28 2.59 -0.90 6.26
C LYS A 28 1.71 -0.37 5.13
N ILE A 29 0.67 0.38 5.46
CA ILE A 29 -0.26 0.98 4.50
C ILE A 29 0.02 2.48 4.45
N ILE A 30 0.53 2.95 3.31
CA ILE A 30 0.67 4.38 3.07
C ILE A 30 -0.67 4.90 2.59
N TYR A 31 -1.27 5.79 3.38
CA TYR A 31 -2.51 6.47 3.04
C TYR A 31 -2.39 7.93 3.50
N PRO A 32 -2.93 8.92 2.78
CA PRO A 32 -2.85 10.32 3.20
C PRO A 32 -3.58 10.58 4.52
N SER A 33 -2.93 11.32 5.41
CA SER A 33 -3.58 11.89 6.59
C SER A 33 -4.38 13.13 6.24
N LEU A 34 -5.24 13.59 7.15
CA LEU A 34 -5.89 14.89 7.03
C LEU A 34 -4.86 16.00 6.78
N GLU A 35 -3.74 15.97 7.50
CA GLU A 35 -2.71 17.00 7.35
C GLU A 35 -1.96 16.89 6.02
N ASN A 36 -1.71 15.66 5.50
CA ASN A 36 -1.16 15.50 4.15
C ASN A 36 -2.06 16.14 3.09
N VAL A 37 -3.38 15.96 3.21
CA VAL A 37 -4.33 16.56 2.28
C VAL A 37 -4.40 18.08 2.47
N ARG A 38 -4.51 18.57 3.71
CA ARG A 38 -4.55 20.01 4.01
C ARG A 38 -3.33 20.75 3.45
N GLN A 39 -2.15 20.14 3.47
CA GLN A 39 -0.90 20.71 2.95
C GLN A 39 -0.65 20.44 1.45
N SER A 40 -1.60 19.79 0.76
CA SER A 40 -1.48 19.47 -0.66
C SER A 40 -1.47 20.74 -1.54
N HIS A 41 -1.27 20.58 -2.85
CA HIS A 41 -1.38 21.71 -3.79
C HIS A 41 -2.79 22.31 -3.81
N ASP A 42 -3.81 21.46 -3.65
CA ASP A 42 -5.22 21.84 -3.78
C ASP A 42 -5.91 21.95 -2.41
N ASN A 43 -5.15 22.05 -1.32
CA ASN A 43 -5.64 22.01 0.06
C ASN A 43 -6.60 20.80 0.26
N LEU A 44 -7.76 21.01 0.89
CA LEU A 44 -8.73 19.93 1.10
C LEU A 44 -9.23 19.29 -0.21
N LEU A 45 -9.29 20.04 -1.32
CA LEU A 45 -9.75 19.51 -2.62
C LEU A 45 -8.82 18.42 -3.15
N GLY A 46 -7.55 18.40 -2.73
CA GLY A 46 -6.61 17.33 -3.08
C GLY A 46 -7.06 15.94 -2.59
N GLY A 47 -7.97 15.89 -1.60
CA GLY A 47 -8.57 14.66 -1.11
C GLY A 47 -9.78 14.17 -1.92
N GLY A 48 -10.23 14.91 -2.93
CA GLY A 48 -11.36 14.52 -3.79
C GLY A 48 -11.18 13.18 -4.50
N CYS A 49 -9.94 12.75 -4.73
CA CYS A 49 -9.61 11.46 -5.34
C CYS A 49 -9.37 10.32 -4.33
N LEU A 50 -9.63 10.56 -3.03
CA LEU A 50 -9.40 9.61 -1.94
C LEU A 50 -10.74 9.22 -1.29
N PRO A 51 -11.51 8.28 -1.89
CA PRO A 51 -12.89 8.00 -1.50
C PRO A 51 -13.00 7.07 -0.29
N TYR A 52 -12.46 7.49 0.86
CA TYR A 52 -12.60 6.75 2.12
C TYR A 52 -13.66 7.41 3.01
N ALA A 53 -14.84 6.78 3.12
CA ALA A 53 -15.95 7.35 3.88
C ALA A 53 -15.74 7.27 5.40
N ALA A 54 -16.16 8.31 6.13
CA ALA A 54 -16.10 8.36 7.59
C ALA A 54 -16.84 7.18 8.26
N ASP A 55 -18.02 6.81 7.75
CA ASP A 55 -18.79 5.66 8.24
C ASP A 55 -18.09 4.31 8.03
N CYS A 56 -17.25 4.20 6.99
CA CYS A 56 -16.42 3.03 6.79
C CYS A 56 -15.28 3.02 7.81
N HIS A 57 -14.63 4.17 8.03
CA HIS A 57 -13.54 4.30 9.00
C HIS A 57 -13.98 3.99 10.43
N ALA A 58 -15.15 4.48 10.85
CA ALA A 58 -15.71 4.25 12.18
C ALA A 58 -15.89 2.76 12.53
N LYS A 59 -16.04 1.88 11.53
CA LYS A 59 -16.19 0.43 11.71
C LYS A 59 -14.86 -0.31 11.83
N GLN A 60 -13.74 0.36 11.59
CA GLN A 60 -12.40 -0.24 11.56
C GLN A 60 -11.30 0.68 12.13
N PRO A 61 -11.47 1.21 13.37
CA PRO A 61 -10.45 2.07 13.99
C PRO A 61 -9.10 1.38 14.15
N TRP A 62 -9.09 0.05 14.29
CA TRP A 62 -7.89 -0.80 14.31
C TRP A 62 -7.01 -0.64 13.07
N LEU A 63 -7.52 -0.12 11.95
CA LEU A 63 -6.74 0.12 10.74
C LEU A 63 -5.64 1.18 10.98
N ASN A 64 -5.84 2.11 11.92
CA ASN A 64 -4.89 3.17 12.24
C ASN A 64 -3.51 2.63 12.65
N ASP A 65 -3.45 1.44 13.26
CA ASP A 65 -2.19 0.81 13.65
C ASP A 65 -1.28 0.45 12.46
N PHE A 66 -1.87 0.37 11.26
CA PHE A 66 -1.21 0.02 10.01
C PHE A 66 -0.92 1.24 9.12
N LEU A 67 -1.36 2.45 9.50
CA LEU A 67 -1.27 3.64 8.64
C LEU A 67 0.08 4.38 8.75
N TYR A 68 0.56 4.80 7.59
CA TYR A 68 1.79 5.53 7.38
C TYR A 68 1.53 6.72 6.46
N GLN A 69 2.28 7.80 6.67
CA GLN A 69 2.08 9.08 6.01
C GLN A 69 2.47 9.05 4.54
N TRP A 70 1.73 9.81 3.72
CA TRP A 70 2.18 10.09 2.35
C TRP A 70 3.40 11.02 2.40
N ARG A 71 4.53 10.52 1.88
CA ARG A 71 5.78 11.27 1.73
C ARG A 71 6.44 10.88 0.43
N ALA A 72 6.79 11.87 -0.37
CA ALA A 72 7.45 11.68 -1.66
C ALA A 72 8.44 12.83 -1.90
N GLY A 73 9.26 13.13 -0.87
CA GLY A 73 10.18 14.26 -0.88
C GLY A 73 11.24 14.11 -1.97
N HIS A 74 11.80 12.91 -2.13
CA HIS A 74 12.85 12.68 -3.13
C HIS A 74 12.37 12.83 -4.57
N SER A 75 11.06 12.69 -4.82
CA SER A 75 10.44 12.86 -6.14
C SER A 75 9.72 14.21 -6.29
N GLY A 76 9.78 15.08 -5.27
CA GLY A 76 9.12 16.39 -5.23
C GLY A 76 7.59 16.33 -5.14
N ARG A 77 7.00 15.18 -4.76
CA ARG A 77 5.55 14.92 -4.86
C ARG A 77 4.82 14.83 -3.51
N SER A 78 5.44 15.20 -2.39
CA SER A 78 4.78 15.15 -1.08
C SER A 78 3.47 15.95 -1.01
N ARG A 79 3.34 17.02 -1.80
CA ARG A 79 2.12 17.84 -1.89
C ARG A 79 1.14 17.41 -2.99
N ALA A 80 1.51 16.43 -3.81
CA ALA A 80 0.63 15.83 -4.82
C ALA A 80 -0.02 14.58 -4.25
N MET A 81 -1.33 14.60 -3.99
CA MET A 81 -2.03 13.48 -3.37
C MET A 81 -2.00 12.23 -4.27
N PRO A 82 -1.73 11.04 -3.69
CA PRO A 82 -1.56 9.83 -4.46
C PRO A 82 -2.90 9.30 -4.96
N HIS A 83 -3.06 9.24 -6.28
CA HIS A 83 -4.06 8.37 -6.92
C HIS A 83 -3.44 7.06 -7.45
N ILE A 84 -2.11 6.91 -7.35
CA ILE A 84 -1.36 5.68 -7.63
C ILE A 84 -1.64 4.62 -6.57
N LYS A 85 -1.74 3.35 -6.97
CA LYS A 85 -1.78 2.21 -6.04
C LYS A 85 -0.62 1.29 -6.36
N SER A 86 0.19 1.03 -5.36
CA SER A 86 1.34 0.15 -5.48
C SER A 86 1.51 -0.73 -4.26
N TYR A 87 2.04 -1.93 -4.50
CA TYR A 87 2.33 -2.91 -3.46
C TYR A 87 3.76 -3.38 -3.63
N THR A 88 4.53 -3.39 -2.56
CA THR A 88 5.94 -3.79 -2.61
C THR A 88 6.35 -4.52 -1.36
N ARG A 89 7.31 -5.43 -1.51
CA ARG A 89 8.02 -6.06 -0.40
C ARG A 89 9.44 -5.53 -0.42
N ALA A 90 9.73 -4.57 0.45
CA ALA A 90 10.98 -3.84 0.48
C ALA A 90 11.62 -3.80 1.88
N SER A 91 12.95 -3.81 1.92
CA SER A 91 13.77 -3.36 3.06
C SER A 91 14.32 -1.96 2.78
N SER A 92 15.25 -1.48 3.60
CA SER A 92 15.87 -0.15 3.44
C SER A 92 16.63 0.03 2.13
N ASP A 93 17.11 -1.05 1.53
CA ASP A 93 18.10 -1.05 0.44
C ASP A 93 17.69 -1.87 -0.79
N ARG A 94 16.68 -2.74 -0.69
CA ARG A 94 16.25 -3.65 -1.76
C ARG A 94 14.75 -3.93 -1.75
N ALA A 95 14.21 -4.31 -2.91
CA ALA A 95 12.83 -4.76 -3.05
C ALA A 95 12.74 -6.11 -3.77
N ALA A 96 11.93 -7.02 -3.24
CA ALA A 96 11.68 -8.33 -3.83
C ALA A 96 10.62 -8.29 -4.93
N LEU A 97 9.73 -7.30 -4.90
CA LEU A 97 8.70 -7.10 -5.91
C LEU A 97 8.21 -5.65 -5.91
N TYR A 98 7.65 -5.22 -7.02
CA TYR A 98 6.84 -4.01 -7.11
C TYR A 98 5.63 -4.28 -8.00
N LEU A 99 4.44 -4.03 -7.50
CA LEU A 99 3.19 -4.11 -8.24
C LEU A 99 2.63 -2.71 -8.38
N LEU A 100 2.37 -2.28 -9.62
CA LEU A 100 1.61 -1.08 -9.94
C LEU A 100 0.24 -1.50 -10.47
N THR A 101 -0.85 -1.00 -9.89
CA THR A 101 -2.20 -1.49 -10.19
C THR A 101 -3.27 -0.42 -10.00
N SER A 102 -4.48 -0.66 -10.49
CA SER A 102 -5.68 0.12 -10.16
C SER A 102 -6.27 -0.27 -8.79
N ALA A 103 -5.98 -1.46 -8.28
CA ALA A 103 -6.59 -2.04 -7.10
C ALA A 103 -6.24 -1.30 -5.80
N ASN A 104 -7.24 -0.70 -5.15
CA ASN A 104 -7.15 -0.24 -3.76
C ASN A 104 -7.12 -1.41 -2.75
N VAL A 105 -6.80 -1.14 -1.48
CA VAL A 105 -6.91 -2.13 -0.39
C VAL A 105 -8.39 -2.37 -0.07
N SER A 106 -9.04 -3.23 -0.85
CA SER A 106 -10.44 -3.59 -0.66
C SER A 106 -10.71 -5.05 -1.03
N LYS A 107 -11.72 -5.63 -0.39
CA LYS A 107 -12.23 -6.95 -0.74
C LYS A 107 -12.84 -7.00 -2.14
N ALA A 108 -13.35 -5.87 -2.63
CA ALA A 108 -13.95 -5.81 -3.96
C ALA A 108 -12.88 -6.00 -5.06
N ALA A 109 -11.73 -5.36 -4.88
CA ALA A 109 -10.59 -5.42 -5.80
C ALA A 109 -9.79 -6.73 -5.68
N TRP A 110 -9.49 -7.16 -4.46
CA TRP A 110 -8.60 -8.30 -4.20
C TRP A 110 -9.30 -9.63 -3.93
N GLY A 111 -10.61 -9.57 -3.77
CA GLY A 111 -11.45 -10.71 -3.50
C GLY A 111 -11.51 -11.13 -2.02
N GLN A 112 -12.53 -11.93 -1.71
CA GLN A 112 -12.71 -12.57 -0.41
C GLN A 112 -13.09 -14.03 -0.62
N LEU A 113 -12.43 -14.94 0.11
CA LEU A 113 -12.79 -16.36 0.09
C LEU A 113 -14.14 -16.58 0.78
N ASN A 114 -15.03 -17.32 0.12
CA ASN A 114 -16.26 -17.80 0.72
C ASN A 114 -15.96 -19.02 1.60
N LYS A 115 -16.34 -18.94 2.88
CA LYS A 115 -16.10 -20.01 3.86
C LYS A 115 -16.81 -21.33 3.54
N GLY A 116 -17.92 -21.29 2.82
CA GLY A 116 -18.72 -22.47 2.52
C GLY A 116 -18.13 -23.33 1.40
N ASN A 117 -17.81 -22.71 0.26
CA ASN A 117 -17.38 -23.43 -0.95
C ASN A 117 -15.92 -23.14 -1.37
N GLY A 118 -15.19 -22.31 -0.62
CA GLY A 118 -13.81 -21.93 -0.94
C GLY A 118 -13.66 -21.01 -2.17
N ALA A 119 -14.77 -20.57 -2.79
CA ALA A 119 -14.70 -19.74 -3.97
C ALA A 119 -14.18 -18.33 -3.64
N LEU A 120 -13.28 -17.82 -4.48
CA LEU A 120 -12.80 -16.44 -4.39
C LEU A 120 -13.80 -15.50 -5.09
N ARG A 121 -14.43 -14.61 -4.32
CA ARG A 121 -15.39 -13.63 -4.85
C ARG A 121 -14.70 -12.28 -5.09
N ILE A 122 -14.59 -11.87 -6.34
CA ILE A 122 -14.08 -10.55 -6.78
C ILE A 122 -15.26 -9.73 -7.31
N MET A 123 -15.29 -8.43 -7.01
CA MET A 123 -16.42 -7.53 -7.31
C MET A 123 -16.05 -6.34 -8.19
N SER A 124 -14.79 -6.22 -8.59
CA SER A 124 -14.28 -5.10 -9.39
C SER A 124 -13.33 -5.60 -10.48
N TYR A 125 -13.33 -4.92 -11.63
CA TYR A 125 -12.33 -5.11 -12.67
C TYR A 125 -11.10 -4.29 -12.30
N GLU A 126 -9.96 -4.96 -12.16
CA GLU A 126 -8.70 -4.35 -11.78
C GLU A 126 -7.58 -4.87 -12.67
N ALA A 127 -6.59 -4.04 -12.95
CA ALA A 127 -5.43 -4.43 -13.73
C ALA A 127 -4.15 -3.81 -13.17
N GLY A 128 -3.04 -4.52 -13.35
CA GLY A 128 -1.73 -4.07 -12.90
C GLY A 128 -0.59 -4.84 -13.54
N VAL A 129 0.62 -4.34 -13.31
CA VAL A 129 1.87 -4.93 -13.78
C VAL A 129 2.77 -5.26 -12.60
N LEU A 130 3.20 -6.53 -12.54
CA LEU A 130 4.08 -7.03 -11.50
C LEU A 130 5.52 -7.06 -12.01
N PHE A 131 6.38 -6.29 -11.35
CA PHE A 131 7.82 -6.28 -11.55
C PHE A 131 8.45 -7.28 -10.60
N LEU A 132 9.08 -8.30 -11.16
CA LEU A 132 9.88 -9.28 -10.44
C LEU A 132 11.36 -9.12 -10.86
N PRO A 133 12.31 -9.04 -9.91
CA PRO A 133 13.73 -8.85 -10.19
C PRO A 133 14.27 -9.84 -11.23
N GLN A 134 13.92 -11.13 -11.09
CA GLN A 134 14.35 -12.19 -11.99
C GLN A 134 13.86 -12.01 -13.44
N PHE A 135 12.72 -11.36 -13.65
CA PHE A 135 12.17 -11.12 -14.98
C PHE A 135 12.71 -9.84 -15.60
N VAL A 136 12.91 -8.80 -14.80
CA VAL A 136 13.24 -7.46 -15.29
C VAL A 136 14.76 -7.24 -15.37
N ILE A 137 15.53 -7.72 -14.38
CA ILE A 137 16.96 -7.41 -14.24
C ILE A 137 17.85 -8.65 -14.06
N LYS A 138 17.27 -9.87 -13.99
CA LYS A 138 17.99 -11.15 -13.80
C LYS A 138 18.78 -11.22 -12.48
N GLU A 139 18.26 -10.57 -11.44
CA GLU A 139 18.81 -10.57 -10.08
C GLU A 139 17.74 -11.04 -9.09
N ASP A 140 18.12 -11.32 -7.84
CA ASP A 140 17.20 -11.75 -6.78
C ASP A 140 16.35 -10.59 -6.22
N PHE A 141 16.89 -9.37 -6.25
CA PHE A 141 16.25 -8.17 -5.70
C PHE A 141 16.50 -6.94 -6.56
N PHE A 142 15.56 -6.01 -6.58
CA PHE A 142 15.82 -4.67 -7.09
C PHE A 142 16.62 -3.87 -6.06
N PRO A 143 17.73 -3.21 -6.44
CA PRO A 143 18.38 -2.23 -5.57
C PRO A 143 17.54 -0.96 -5.47
N LEU A 144 17.51 -0.34 -4.28
CA LEU A 144 16.76 0.91 -4.02
C LEU A 144 17.67 2.14 -3.82
N GLN A 145 18.96 1.91 -3.56
CA GLN A 145 19.93 2.96 -3.28
C GLN A 145 20.13 3.89 -4.49
N PRO A 146 20.23 5.21 -4.29
CA PRO A 146 20.58 6.15 -5.36
C PRO A 146 21.88 5.77 -6.07
N GLY A 147 21.87 5.84 -7.41
CA GLY A 147 23.05 5.54 -8.23
C GLY A 147 23.29 4.05 -8.51
N ALA A 148 22.56 3.13 -7.89
CA ALA A 148 22.68 1.71 -8.19
C ALA A 148 22.27 1.40 -9.65
N LYS A 149 23.03 0.52 -10.31
CA LYS A 149 22.62 -0.06 -11.60
C LYS A 149 21.30 -0.81 -11.39
N ASN A 150 20.40 -0.79 -12.38
CA ASN A 150 19.13 -1.53 -12.34
C ASN A 150 18.19 -1.14 -11.17
N ARG A 151 18.39 0.06 -10.61
CA ARG A 151 17.60 0.57 -9.48
C ARG A 151 16.10 0.60 -9.80
N LEU A 152 15.29 0.06 -8.89
CA LEU A 152 13.84 0.29 -8.91
C LEU A 152 13.54 1.67 -8.35
N ILE A 153 12.85 2.49 -9.13
CA ILE A 153 12.39 3.81 -8.72
C ILE A 153 10.99 3.68 -8.12
N ILE A 154 10.91 3.83 -6.79
CA ILE A 154 9.65 3.90 -6.06
C ILE A 154 9.28 5.39 -5.89
N PRO A 155 8.08 5.85 -6.29
CA PRO A 155 7.79 7.27 -6.40
C PRO A 155 7.56 7.99 -5.06
N TYR A 156 7.65 7.28 -3.94
CA TYR A 156 7.46 7.75 -2.56
C TYR A 156 8.61 7.30 -1.65
N ASP A 157 8.80 8.01 -0.54
CA ASP A 157 9.94 7.83 0.35
C ASP A 157 9.87 6.49 1.09
N LEU A 158 11.03 5.84 1.23
CA LEU A 158 11.23 4.66 2.08
C LEU A 158 12.37 4.94 3.09
N PRO A 159 12.30 4.39 4.33
CA PRO A 159 11.15 3.68 4.89
C PRO A 159 9.95 4.62 5.14
N PRO A 160 8.71 4.13 5.10
CA PRO A 160 7.54 4.97 5.36
C PRO A 160 7.51 5.41 6.82
N VAL A 161 6.97 6.60 7.07
CA VAL A 161 6.85 7.17 8.43
C VAL A 161 5.47 6.90 8.99
N LYS A 162 5.41 6.29 10.18
CA LYS A 162 4.14 5.88 10.82
C LYS A 162 3.32 7.11 11.19
N TYR A 163 2.00 6.95 11.24
CA TYR A 163 1.13 7.93 11.89
C TYR A 163 1.49 8.08 13.36
N THR A 164 1.36 9.29 13.90
CA THR A 164 1.36 9.52 15.35
C THR A 164 -0.07 9.34 15.90
N PRO A 165 -0.25 9.16 17.23
CA PRO A 165 -1.57 9.00 17.83
C PRO A 165 -2.53 10.17 17.56
N GLU A 166 -2.01 11.36 17.28
CA GLU A 166 -2.77 12.59 17.04
C GLU A 166 -3.21 12.74 15.57
N MET A 167 -2.69 11.90 14.66
CA MET A 167 -3.00 11.98 13.24
C MET A 167 -4.31 11.25 12.92
N SER A 168 -5.14 11.86 12.08
CA SER A 168 -6.31 11.20 11.47
C SER A 168 -6.03 10.83 10.03
N ALA A 169 -6.59 9.70 9.59
CA ALA A 169 -6.69 9.39 8.17
C ALA A 169 -7.56 10.45 7.48
N TRP A 170 -7.24 10.77 6.22
CA TRP A 170 -8.20 11.48 5.40
C TRP A 170 -9.50 10.66 5.29
N VAL A 171 -10.65 11.32 5.46
CA VAL A 171 -11.94 10.77 5.07
C VAL A 171 -12.63 11.75 4.13
N SER A 172 -13.31 11.24 3.11
CA SER A 172 -13.92 12.05 2.06
C SER A 172 -14.98 13.04 2.57
N ASP A 173 -15.54 12.78 3.75
CA ASP A 173 -16.53 13.61 4.40
C ASP A 173 -15.98 14.98 4.84
N TYR A 174 -14.65 15.17 4.92
CA TYR A 174 -14.03 16.48 5.17
C TYR A 174 -14.22 17.49 4.02
N LEU A 175 -14.73 17.06 2.86
CA LEU A 175 -15.06 17.93 1.72
C LEU A 175 -16.47 18.55 1.81
N ARG A 176 -17.28 18.12 2.79
CA ARG A 176 -18.66 18.58 2.94
C ARG A 176 -18.77 19.87 3.73
#